data_AF-A0A8H7AFG9-F1
#
_entry.id   AF-A0A8H7AFG9-F1
#
_cell.length_a   1.000
_cell.length_b   1.000
_cell.length_c   1.000
_cell.angle_alpha   90.00
_cell.angle_beta   90.00
_cell.angle_gamma   90.00
#
_symmetry.space_group_name_H-M   'P 1'
#
loop_
_entity.id
_entity.type
_entity.pdbx_description
1 polymer ?
#
loop_
_entity_poly.entity_id
_entity_poly.type
_entity_poly.pdbx_seq_one_letter_code
_entity_poly.pdbx_strand_id
1 'polypeptide(L)'
;MPSHNCIGRQSFRARKYLDFKDLLLFPSLRFFASRLVKSTMVRGQRGVDTWTQRPSYTAYKSPYGPVGTIAAGFGASAGIFALFFFAEVPKVRNDILSKMPFIGDYYVREVPPEDNPF
;
A
#
# COMPACT_ATOMS: atom_id res chain seq x y z
N MET A 1 -63.58 -18.40 -18.15
CA MET A 1 -62.92 -19.35 -17.22
C MET A 1 -62.49 -20.57 -18.01
N PRO A 2 -61.43 -21.31 -17.63
CA PRO A 2 -60.21 -20.93 -16.88
C PRO A 2 -58.95 -21.40 -17.72
N SER A 3 -57.66 -21.35 -17.35
CA SER A 3 -57.15 -21.88 -16.11
C SER A 3 -55.59 -21.99 -15.97
N HIS A 4 -55.14 -21.89 -14.71
CA HIS A 4 -53.94 -22.47 -14.10
C HIS A 4 -52.53 -22.02 -14.57
N ASN A 5 -51.99 -20.99 -13.92
CA ASN A 5 -50.57 -20.97 -13.60
C ASN A 5 -50.42 -21.17 -12.08
N CYS A 6 -50.35 -22.44 -11.70
CA CYS A 6 -50.08 -22.90 -10.33
C CYS A 6 -48.89 -23.85 -10.36
N ILE A 7 -47.67 -23.39 -10.12
CA ILE A 7 -46.56 -24.27 -9.75
C ILE A 7 -45.74 -23.63 -8.62
N GLY A 8 -45.88 -24.21 -7.43
CA GLY A 8 -44.71 -24.49 -6.59
C GLY A 8 -44.34 -23.49 -5.48
N ARG A 9 -45.25 -23.22 -4.55
CA ARG A 9 -44.87 -22.81 -3.19
C ARG A 9 -44.21 -24.01 -2.50
N GLN A 10 -42.87 -24.07 -2.44
CA GLN A 10 -42.17 -25.01 -1.56
C GLN A 10 -41.37 -24.25 -0.49
N SER A 11 -41.99 -24.19 0.68
CA SER A 11 -41.41 -23.82 1.95
C SER A 11 -40.25 -24.76 2.31
N PHE A 12 -39.01 -24.36 2.04
CA PHE A 12 -37.85 -24.94 2.73
C PHE A 12 -37.64 -24.20 4.05
N ARG A 13 -38.34 -24.73 5.06
CA ARG A 13 -38.12 -24.46 6.48
C ARG A 13 -36.66 -24.78 6.83
N ALA A 14 -35.79 -23.77 6.83
CA ALA A 14 -34.43 -23.87 7.35
C ALA A 14 -34.50 -24.18 8.86
N ARG A 15 -34.24 -25.44 9.22
CA ARG A 15 -34.08 -25.88 10.60
C ARG A 15 -32.62 -26.24 10.82
N LYS A 16 -31.91 -25.33 11.48
CA LYS A 16 -30.86 -25.53 12.50
C LYS A 16 -29.83 -24.40 12.42
N TYR A 17 -30.18 -23.31 13.08
CA TYR A 17 -29.23 -22.49 13.82
C TYR A 17 -28.38 -23.43 14.70
N LEU A 18 -27.08 -23.53 14.44
CA LEU A 18 -26.12 -23.63 15.54
C LEU A 18 -25.65 -22.20 15.81
N ASP A 19 -25.91 -21.76 17.02
CA ASP A 19 -25.86 -20.38 17.48
C ASP A 19 -24.39 -19.88 17.52
N PHE A 20 -24.09 -18.81 16.79
CA PHE A 20 -22.75 -18.21 16.69
C PHE A 20 -22.36 -17.44 17.96
N LYS A 21 -23.28 -17.31 18.94
CA LYS A 21 -23.07 -16.55 20.18
C LYS A 21 -22.20 -17.28 21.20
N ASP A 22 -22.05 -18.59 21.08
CA ASP A 22 -21.24 -19.40 22.02
C ASP A 22 -19.73 -19.33 21.74
N LEU A 23 -19.32 -18.79 20.59
CA LEU A 23 -17.91 -18.72 20.17
C LEU A 23 -17.23 -17.39 20.53
N LEU A 24 -17.81 -16.60 21.43
CA LEU A 24 -17.28 -15.29 21.86
C LEU A 24 -16.53 -15.32 23.19
N LEU A 25 -16.34 -16.48 23.83
CA LEU A 25 -15.73 -16.59 25.16
C LEU A 25 -14.20 -16.77 25.18
N PHE A 26 -13.52 -16.84 24.03
CA PHE A 26 -12.06 -17.08 23.98
C PHE A 26 -11.29 -15.90 23.37
N PRO A 27 -10.62 -15.06 24.16
CA PRO A 27 -9.92 -13.87 23.68
C PRO A 27 -8.68 -14.18 22.79
N SER A 28 -8.16 -15.40 22.83
CA SER A 28 -6.95 -15.81 22.11
C SER A 28 -7.15 -16.14 20.62
N LEU A 29 -8.39 -16.24 20.13
CA LEU A 29 -8.67 -16.60 18.73
C LEU A 29 -8.92 -15.40 17.80
N ARG A 30 -8.84 -14.16 18.32
CA ARG A 30 -9.05 -12.93 17.53
C ARG A 30 -7.90 -12.62 16.56
N PHE A 31 -6.69 -13.07 16.90
CA PHE A 31 -5.49 -12.82 16.10
C PHE A 31 -5.34 -13.77 14.90
N PHE A 32 -5.87 -14.99 14.98
CA PHE A 32 -5.77 -15.96 13.88
C PHE A 32 -6.91 -15.82 12.85
N ALA A 33 -8.09 -15.36 13.27
CA ALA A 33 -9.24 -15.18 12.39
C ALA A 33 -9.09 -13.99 11.41
N SER A 34 -8.17 -13.05 11.66
CA SER A 34 -8.00 -11.85 10.84
C SER A 34 -7.12 -12.03 9.60
N ARG A 35 -6.56 -13.23 9.37
CA ARG A 35 -5.66 -13.52 8.23
C ARG A 35 -6.22 -14.44 7.14
N LEU A 36 -7.49 -14.84 7.21
CA LEU A 36 -8.13 -15.72 6.21
C LEU A 36 -9.45 -15.18 5.63
N VAL A 37 -9.64 -13.85 5.61
CA VAL A 37 -10.73 -13.22 4.83
C VAL A 37 -10.14 -12.13 3.94
N LYS A 38 -9.30 -12.56 3.01
CA LYS A 38 -9.03 -11.83 1.77
C LYS A 38 -9.44 -12.68 0.57
N SER A 39 -10.56 -13.37 0.68
CA SER A 39 -11.34 -13.71 -0.50
C SER A 39 -12.01 -12.41 -0.96
N THR A 40 -11.45 -11.77 -1.97
CA THR A 40 -12.17 -10.77 -2.77
C THR A 40 -13.39 -11.46 -3.38
N MET A 41 -14.50 -11.46 -2.64
CA MET A 41 -15.80 -11.85 -3.11
C MET A 41 -16.27 -10.75 -4.06
N VAL A 42 -16.09 -10.94 -5.37
CA VAL A 42 -16.92 -10.21 -6.34
C VAL A 42 -18.31 -10.80 -6.21
N ARG A 43 -19.08 -10.27 -5.27
CA ARG A 43 -20.51 -10.52 -5.17
C ARG A 43 -21.15 -9.76 -6.32
N GLY A 44 -21.26 -10.40 -7.48
CA GLY A 44 -22.04 -9.88 -8.60
C GLY A 44 -23.43 -9.49 -8.09
N GLN A 45 -23.85 -8.26 -8.36
CA GLN A 45 -25.19 -7.79 -8.03
C GLN A 45 -26.20 -8.70 -8.72
N ARG A 46 -26.92 -9.51 -7.93
CA ARG A 46 -27.98 -10.39 -8.45
C ARG A 46 -29.08 -9.51 -9.05
N GLY A 47 -29.31 -9.64 -10.36
CA GLY A 47 -30.43 -9.00 -11.07
C GLY A 47 -30.06 -7.96 -12.12
N VAL A 48 -28.78 -7.70 -12.40
CA VAL A 48 -28.36 -6.82 -13.50
C VAL A 48 -27.85 -7.67 -14.66
N ASP A 49 -28.53 -7.56 -15.79
CA ASP A 49 -28.14 -8.09 -17.09
C ASP A 49 -26.69 -7.71 -17.43
N THR A 50 -25.90 -8.73 -17.75
CA THR A 50 -24.43 -8.67 -17.79
C THR A 50 -23.88 -7.84 -18.95
N TRP A 51 -24.69 -7.54 -19.96
CA TRP A 51 -24.23 -6.98 -21.24
C TRP A 51 -23.90 -5.47 -21.21
N THR A 52 -24.14 -4.77 -20.10
CA THR A 52 -23.87 -3.31 -19.99
C THR A 52 -23.24 -2.86 -18.66
N GLN A 53 -22.51 -3.72 -17.94
CA GLN A 53 -21.78 -3.27 -16.75
C GLN A 53 -20.44 -2.62 -17.15
N ARG A 54 -20.33 -1.30 -17.03
CA ARG A 54 -19.04 -0.61 -17.13
C ARG A 54 -18.13 -1.10 -15.99
N PRO A 55 -16.89 -1.54 -16.26
CA PRO A 55 -15.98 -1.93 -15.19
C PRO A 55 -15.77 -0.76 -14.24
N SER A 56 -15.96 -1.00 -12.94
CA SER A 56 -15.59 -0.02 -11.92
C SER A 56 -14.09 0.29 -12.02
N TYR A 57 -13.70 1.52 -11.71
CA TYR A 57 -12.30 1.98 -11.73
C TYR A 57 -11.35 1.07 -10.91
N THR A 58 -11.89 0.32 -9.94
CA THR A 58 -11.16 -0.70 -9.18
C THR A 58 -10.57 -1.80 -10.07
N ALA A 59 -11.15 -2.07 -11.24
CA ALA A 59 -10.67 -3.07 -12.20
C ALA A 59 -9.33 -2.69 -12.86
N TYR A 60 -8.98 -1.40 -12.88
CA TYR A 60 -7.73 -0.89 -13.48
C TYR A 60 -6.75 -0.33 -12.43
N LYS A 61 -7.12 -0.37 -11.14
CA LYS A 61 -6.30 0.22 -10.09
C LYS A 61 -5.06 -0.63 -9.83
N SER A 62 -3.87 -0.07 -10.04
CA SER A 62 -2.61 -0.76 -9.74
C SER A 62 -2.37 -0.87 -8.23
N PRO A 63 -1.78 -1.97 -7.73
CA PRO A 63 -1.46 -2.12 -6.31
C PRO A 63 -0.26 -1.27 -5.89
N TYR A 64 0.51 -0.72 -6.84
CA TYR A 64 1.79 -0.06 -6.58
C TYR A 64 1.70 1.44 -6.33
N GLY A 65 0.59 2.10 -6.71
CA GLY A 65 0.46 3.56 -6.57
C GLY A 65 0.79 4.09 -5.16
N PRO A 66 0.12 3.60 -4.11
CA PRO A 66 0.38 4.06 -2.73
C PRO A 66 1.77 3.71 -2.21
N VAL A 67 2.32 2.56 -2.63
CA VAL A 67 3.63 2.10 -2.17
C VAL A 67 4.74 2.96 -2.80
N GLY A 68 4.61 3.30 -4.09
CA GLY A 68 5.56 4.14 -4.79
C GLY A 68 5.67 5.54 -4.19
N THR A 69 4.55 6.17 -3.84
CA THR A 69 4.57 7.51 -3.21
C THR A 69 5.23 7.52 -1.85
N ILE A 70 4.99 6.47 -1.05
CA ILE A 70 5.59 6.34 0.28
C ILE A 70 7.10 6.07 0.14
N ALA A 71 7.48 5.14 -0.73
CA ALA A 71 8.88 4.82 -0.99
C ALA A 71 9.67 6.03 -1.51
N ALA A 72 9.07 6.85 -2.37
CA ALA A 72 9.68 8.09 -2.85
C ALA A 72 9.92 9.08 -1.70
N GLY A 73 8.94 9.26 -0.81
CA GLY A 73 9.08 10.13 0.37
C GLY A 73 10.22 9.70 1.29
N PHE A 74 10.32 8.40 1.59
CA PHE A 74 11.42 7.85 2.37
C PHE A 74 12.76 7.89 1.64
N GLY A 75 12.79 7.66 0.33
CA GLY A 75 14.00 7.74 -0.47
C GLY A 75 14.58 9.15 -0.50
N ALA A 76 13.74 10.16 -0.66
CA ALA A 76 14.15 11.57 -0.63
C ALA A 76 14.70 11.98 0.74
N SER A 77 13.99 11.66 1.83
CA SER A 77 14.44 12.00 3.18
C SER A 77 15.71 11.25 3.57
N ALA A 78 15.82 9.96 3.25
CA ALA A 78 17.03 9.17 3.47
C ALA A 78 18.22 9.71 2.64
N GLY A 79 17.98 10.14 1.41
CA GLY A 79 19.00 10.75 0.56
C GLY A 79 19.55 12.06 1.15
N ILE A 80 18.67 12.98 1.56
CA ILE A 80 19.08 14.24 2.20
C ILE A 80 19.83 13.95 3.51
N PHE A 81 19.30 13.04 4.33
CA PHE A 81 19.94 12.63 5.59
C PHE A 81 21.34 12.06 5.34
N ALA A 82 21.50 11.18 4.35
CA ALA A 82 22.78 10.61 3.98
C ALA A 82 23.77 11.69 3.51
N LEU A 83 23.33 12.63 2.66
CA LEU A 83 24.19 13.73 2.21
C LEU A 83 24.67 14.61 3.37
N PHE A 84 23.81 14.88 4.37
CA PHE A 84 24.18 15.65 5.56
C PHE A 84 25.22 14.92 6.42
N PHE A 85 25.00 13.64 6.72
CA PHE A 85 25.93 12.86 7.55
C PHE A 85 27.26 12.60 6.84
N PHE A 86 27.23 12.35 5.53
CA PHE A 86 28.45 12.10 4.76
C PHE A 86 29.17 13.37 4.31
N ALA A 87 28.67 14.57 4.63
CA ALA A 87 29.39 15.81 4.38
C ALA A 87 30.75 15.88 5.09
N GLU A 88 30.92 15.14 6.19
CA GLU A 88 32.19 15.00 6.91
C GLU A 88 33.21 14.10 6.20
N VAL A 89 32.75 13.23 5.30
CA VAL A 89 33.66 12.36 4.55
C VAL A 89 34.26 13.16 3.38
N PRO A 90 35.59 13.35 3.33
CA PRO A 90 36.22 14.24 2.34
C PRO A 90 35.90 13.84 0.89
N LYS A 91 35.70 12.54 0.65
CA LYS A 91 35.33 12.01 -0.68
C LYS A 91 33.97 12.50 -1.15
N VAL A 92 32.93 12.43 -0.30
CA VAL A 92 31.56 12.83 -0.66
C VAL A 92 31.46 14.35 -0.78
N ARG A 93 32.14 15.08 0.12
CA ARG A 93 32.22 16.54 0.06
C ARG A 93 32.81 17.05 -1.25
N ASN A 94 33.96 16.53 -1.64
CA ASN A 94 34.68 17.01 -2.82
C ASN A 94 34.09 16.50 -4.15
N ASP A 95 33.45 15.33 -4.15
CA ASP A 95 32.92 14.74 -5.39
C ASP A 95 31.48 15.20 -5.69
N ILE A 96 30.64 15.38 -4.66
CA ILE A 96 29.21 15.66 -4.81
C ILE A 96 28.85 17.07 -4.32
N LEU A 97 29.21 17.43 -3.08
CA LEU A 97 28.74 18.66 -2.46
C LEU A 97 29.35 19.91 -3.11
N SER A 98 30.63 19.87 -3.49
CA SER A 98 31.35 20.95 -4.19
C SER A 98 30.76 21.32 -5.55
N LYS A 99 30.00 20.42 -6.18
CA LYS A 99 29.43 20.62 -7.54
C LYS A 99 28.03 21.22 -7.52
N MET A 100 27.45 21.47 -6.35
CA MET A 100 26.08 22.03 -6.26
C MET A 100 26.07 23.55 -6.49
N PRO A 101 25.18 24.07 -7.36
CA PRO A 101 25.22 25.46 -7.84
C PRO A 101 24.77 26.54 -6.82
N PHE A 102 24.81 26.26 -5.52
CA PHE A 102 24.44 27.21 -4.46
C PHE A 102 25.27 27.06 -3.19
N ILE A 103 25.72 25.84 -2.87
CA ILE A 103 26.44 25.54 -1.63
C ILE A 103 27.86 25.01 -1.90
N GLY A 104 28.23 24.77 -3.17
CA GLY A 104 29.48 24.09 -3.53
C GLY A 104 30.73 24.80 -3.02
N ASP A 105 30.74 26.13 -3.14
CA ASP A 105 31.89 26.96 -2.76
C ASP A 105 32.20 26.89 -1.25
N TYR A 106 31.20 26.66 -0.39
CA TYR A 106 31.40 26.51 1.05
C TYR A 106 32.17 25.24 1.43
N TYR A 107 32.16 24.23 0.55
CA TYR A 107 32.79 22.93 0.81
C TYR A 107 34.19 22.82 0.20
N VAL A 108 34.65 23.82 -0.55
CA VAL A 108 36.01 23.88 -1.10
C VAL A 108 36.96 24.34 0.00
N ARG A 109 37.85 23.44 0.45
CA ARG A 109 39.00 23.82 1.28
C ARG A 109 40.20 24.05 0.39
N GLU A 110 40.51 25.32 0.15
CA GLU A 110 41.81 25.71 -0.38
C GLU A 110 42.85 25.55 0.74
N VAL A 111 43.79 24.63 0.54
CA VAL A 111 44.97 24.52 1.39
C VAL A 111 46.04 25.41 0.76
N PRO A 112 46.52 26.46 1.45
CA PRO A 112 47.57 27.30 0.91
C PRO A 112 48.85 26.45 0.69
N PRO A 113 49.60 26.65 -0.41
CA PRO A 113 50.74 25.80 -0.77
C PRO A 113 51.84 25.75 0.30
N GLU A 114 51.90 26.78 1.12
CA GLU A 114 52.86 26.99 2.21
C GLU A 114 52.57 26.15 3.46
N ASP A 115 51.33 25.66 3.65
CA ASP A 115 50.94 24.77 4.76
C ASP A 115 51.01 23.28 4.40
N ASN A 116 51.47 22.94 3.20
CA ASN A 116 51.60 21.56 2.76
C ASN A 116 53.06 21.09 2.82
N PRO A 117 53.47 20.28 3.82
CA PRO A 117 54.83 19.78 3.93
C PRO A 117 55.21 18.67 2.91
N PHE A 118 54.39 18.40 1.88
CA PHE A 118 54.68 17.50 0.74
C PHE A 118 54.13 18.01 -0.60
#